data_AF-A0A1A3T739-F1
#
_entry.id   AF-A0A1A3T739-F1
#
_cell.length_a   1.000
_cell.length_b   1.000
_cell.length_c   1.000
_cell.angle_alpha   90.00
_cell.angle_beta   90.00
_cell.angle_gamma   90.00
#
_symmetry.space_group_name_H-M   'P 1'
#
loop_
_entity.id
_entity.type
_entity.pdbx_description
1 polymer ?
#
loop_
_entity_poly.entity_id
_entity_poly.type
_entity_poly.pdbx_seq_one_letter_code
_entity_poly.pdbx_strand_id
1 'polypeptide(L)'
;MSVETKPAADASIGELMSQLSTQTSRLVRDEMRLAQKELQQSVKHAGVGAGLFSAAGLLSLLGLMTLIAAGVAALALVLPVWAAAAIVAVVLFVAGGIAALFGRKQAAEIAPPPQESVESIKADIKEVKEARHG
;
A
#
# COMPACT_ATOMS: atom_id res chain seq x y z
N MET A 1 -25.87 35.52 51.90
CA MET A 1 -25.21 34.61 50.95
C MET A 1 -24.12 33.89 51.70
N SER A 2 -24.38 32.68 52.19
CA SER A 2 -23.40 31.88 52.92
C SER A 2 -22.99 30.75 52.00
N VAL A 3 -21.80 30.85 51.43
CA VAL A 3 -21.22 29.81 50.57
C VAL A 3 -20.85 28.65 51.48
N GLU A 4 -21.64 27.58 51.41
CA GLU A 4 -21.40 26.34 52.13
C GLU A 4 -20.29 25.58 51.38
N THR A 5 -19.03 25.89 51.69
CA THR A 5 -17.87 25.12 51.24
C THR A 5 -17.88 23.77 51.96
N LYS A 6 -18.46 22.75 51.33
CA LYS A 6 -18.37 21.36 51.76
C LYS A 6 -16.88 20.99 51.89
N PRO A 7 -16.42 20.42 53.01
CA PRO A 7 -15.03 20.06 53.20
C PRO A 7 -14.66 19.04 52.11
N ALA A 8 -13.58 19.31 51.37
CA ALA A 8 -12.95 18.30 50.54
C ALA A 8 -12.41 17.23 51.48
N ALA A 9 -13.22 16.19 51.74
CA ALA A 9 -12.77 15.01 52.44
C ALA A 9 -11.63 14.40 51.63
N ASP A 10 -10.49 14.19 52.27
CA ASP A 10 -9.32 13.52 51.70
C ASP A 10 -9.78 12.27 50.94
N ALA A 11 -9.65 12.31 49.61
CA ALA A 11 -9.98 11.15 48.79
C ALA A 11 -9.14 9.97 49.27
N SER A 12 -9.80 8.88 49.68
CA SER A 12 -9.07 7.69 50.12
C SER A 12 -8.15 7.19 49.00
N ILE A 13 -7.01 6.59 49.36
CA ILE A 13 -6.06 6.03 48.37
C ILE A 13 -6.76 5.06 47.41
N GLY A 14 -7.81 4.35 47.86
CA GLY A 14 -8.65 3.49 47.03
C GLY A 14 -9.46 4.26 45.97
N GLU A 15 -9.98 5.45 46.31
CA GLU A 15 -10.72 6.32 45.39
C GLU A 15 -9.80 6.87 44.28
N LEU A 16 -8.58 7.28 44.65
CA LEU A 16 -7.57 7.79 43.70
C LEU A 16 -7.08 6.69 42.74
N MET A 17 -6.86 5.48 43.25
CA MET A 17 -6.51 4.32 42.41
C MET A 17 -7.64 3.94 41.44
N SER A 18 -8.89 3.98 41.91
CA SER A 18 -10.07 3.76 41.05
C SER A 18 -10.17 4.82 39.94
N GLN A 19 -9.95 6.09 40.28
CA GLN A 19 -9.97 7.19 39.32
C GLN A 19 -8.82 7.11 38.30
N LEU A 20 -7.61 6.78 38.74
CA LEU A 20 -6.45 6.59 37.86
C LEU A 20 -6.67 5.40 36.91
N SER A 21 -7.13 4.24 37.41
CA SER A 21 -7.48 3.08 36.57
C SER A 21 -8.53 3.44 35.52
N THR A 22 -9.55 4.21 35.93
CA THR A 22 -10.61 4.68 35.04
C THR A 22 -10.10 5.67 33.99
N GLN A 23 -9.18 6.58 34.34
CA GLN A 23 -8.58 7.52 33.40
C GLN A 23 -7.66 6.81 32.39
N THR A 24 -6.82 5.89 32.87
CA THR A 24 -5.96 5.08 31.98
C THR A 24 -6.81 4.24 31.02
N SER A 25 -7.90 3.63 31.49
CA SER A 25 -8.85 2.89 30.64
C SER A 25 -9.58 3.76 29.62
N ARG A 26 -9.77 5.06 29.89
CA ARG A 26 -10.32 6.01 28.92
C ARG A 26 -9.28 6.41 27.89
N LEU A 27 -8.08 6.76 28.34
CA LEU A 27 -6.97 7.13 27.47
C LEU A 27 -6.65 6.03 26.45
N VAL A 28 -6.54 4.77 26.89
CA VAL A 28 -6.33 3.64 25.98
C VAL A 28 -7.46 3.51 24.95
N ARG A 29 -8.71 3.74 25.36
CA ARG A 29 -9.86 3.72 24.43
C ARG A 29 -9.74 4.81 23.38
N ASP A 30 -9.32 5.99 23.80
CA ASP A 30 -9.24 7.17 22.94
C ASP A 30 -8.07 7.06 21.96
N GLU A 31 -6.93 6.51 22.40
CA GLU A 31 -5.80 6.21 21.53
C GLU A 31 -6.15 5.13 20.49
N MET A 32 -6.92 4.10 20.90
CA MET A 32 -7.44 3.11 19.96
C MET A 32 -8.39 3.74 18.94
N ARG A 33 -9.26 4.65 19.35
CA ARG A 33 -10.17 5.37 18.43
C ARG A 33 -9.41 6.28 17.48
N LEU A 34 -8.37 6.95 17.97
CA LEU A 34 -7.50 7.79 17.15
C LEU A 34 -6.75 6.95 16.12
N ALA A 35 -6.11 5.87 16.56
CA ALA A 35 -5.41 4.94 15.68
C ALA A 35 -6.38 4.34 14.64
N GLN A 36 -7.60 3.97 15.03
CA GLN A 36 -8.61 3.49 14.09
C GLN A 36 -8.99 4.54 13.04
N LYS A 37 -9.11 5.82 13.44
CA LYS A 37 -9.41 6.93 12.54
C LYS A 37 -8.26 7.17 11.56
N GLU A 38 -7.02 7.18 12.03
CA GLU A 38 -5.83 7.33 11.17
C GLU A 38 -5.68 6.16 10.20
N LEU A 39 -5.94 4.92 10.66
CA LEU A 39 -5.98 3.74 9.80
C LEU A 39 -7.06 3.87 8.74
N GLN A 40 -8.29 4.24 9.11
CA GLN A 40 -9.38 4.43 8.13
C GLN A 40 -9.03 5.51 7.10
N GLN A 41 -8.44 6.62 7.54
CA GLN A 41 -8.02 7.69 6.64
C GLN A 41 -6.90 7.21 5.69
N SER A 42 -5.92 6.49 6.22
CA SER A 42 -4.81 5.91 5.45
C SER A 42 -5.32 4.88 4.43
N VAL A 43 -6.20 3.97 4.84
CA VAL A 43 -6.84 2.96 3.98
C VAL A 43 -7.69 3.62 2.90
N LYS A 44 -8.46 4.67 3.25
CA LYS A 44 -9.26 5.39 2.26
C LYS A 44 -8.37 6.08 1.22
N HIS A 45 -7.31 6.74 1.66
CA HIS A 45 -6.40 7.44 0.74
C HIS A 45 -5.65 6.46 -0.16
N ALA A 46 -5.11 5.39 0.43
CA ALA A 46 -4.47 4.31 -0.31
C ALA A 46 -5.44 3.61 -1.27
N GLY A 47 -6.68 3.37 -0.84
CA GLY A 47 -7.72 2.71 -1.64
C GLY A 47 -8.18 3.56 -2.82
N VAL A 48 -8.38 4.86 -2.63
CA VAL A 48 -8.69 5.79 -3.73
C VAL A 48 -7.52 5.88 -4.71
N GLY A 49 -6.29 5.99 -4.20
CA GLY A 49 -5.07 6.01 -5.03
C GLY A 49 -4.92 4.73 -5.85
N ALA A 50 -5.03 3.56 -5.21
CA ALA A 50 -4.97 2.26 -5.89
C ALA A 50 -6.12 2.09 -6.90
N GLY A 51 -7.33 2.53 -6.56
CA GLY A 51 -8.49 2.49 -7.45
C GLY A 51 -8.30 3.37 -8.69
N LEU A 52 -7.86 4.62 -8.52
CA LEU A 52 -7.61 5.54 -9.63
C LEU A 52 -6.44 5.07 -10.50
N PHE A 53 -5.36 4.58 -9.90
CA PHE A 53 -4.22 4.03 -10.64
C PHE A 53 -4.62 2.78 -11.44
N SER A 54 -5.43 1.90 -10.86
CA SER A 54 -5.96 0.73 -11.56
C SER A 54 -6.85 1.14 -12.73
N ALA A 55 -7.74 2.12 -12.53
CA ALA A 55 -8.60 2.65 -13.60
C ALA A 55 -7.77 3.29 -14.72
N ALA A 56 -6.78 4.12 -14.38
CA ALA A 56 -5.87 4.74 -15.34
C ALA A 56 -5.08 3.69 -16.12
N GLY A 57 -4.60 2.64 -15.45
CA GLY A 57 -3.90 1.52 -16.09
C GLY A 57 -4.80 0.77 -17.09
N LEU A 58 -6.04 0.46 -16.69
CA LEU A 58 -7.01 -0.20 -17.56
C LEU A 58 -7.38 0.68 -18.77
N LEU A 59 -7.68 1.96 -18.56
CA LEU A 59 -7.99 2.90 -19.64
C LEU A 59 -6.81 3.07 -20.61
N SER A 60 -5.59 3.14 -20.08
CA SER A 60 -4.37 3.22 -20.90
C SER A 60 -4.19 1.96 -21.74
N LEU A 61 -4.45 0.77 -21.16
CA LEU A 61 -4.41 -0.50 -21.88
C LEU A 61 -5.45 -0.54 -23.00
N LEU A 62 -6.69 -0.15 -22.72
CA LEU A 62 -7.76 -0.09 -23.72
C LEU A 62 -7.42 0.89 -24.85
N GLY A 63 -6.96 2.10 -24.51
CA GLY A 63 -6.52 3.11 -25.47
C GLY A 63 -5.39 2.60 -26.36
N LEU A 64 -4.40 1.91 -25.78
CA LEU A 64 -3.31 1.30 -26.54
C LEU A 64 -3.84 0.23 -27.52
N MET A 65 -4.75 -0.64 -27.09
CA MET A 65 -5.36 -1.65 -27.97
C MET A 65 -6.15 -1.01 -29.11
N THR A 66 -6.88 0.07 -28.85
CA THR A 66 -7.57 0.85 -29.89
C THR A 66 -6.59 1.50 -30.86
N LEU A 67 -5.46 2.05 -30.40
CA LEU A 67 -4.41 2.60 -31.27
C LEU A 67 -3.75 1.53 -32.15
N ILE A 68 -3.49 0.34 -31.59
CA ILE A 68 -2.97 -0.80 -32.35
C ILE A 68 -3.97 -1.17 -33.45
N ALA A 69 -5.25 -1.31 -33.11
CA ALA A 69 -6.31 -1.62 -34.09
C ALA A 69 -6.42 -0.54 -35.17
N ALA A 70 -6.33 0.74 -34.80
CA ALA A 70 -6.34 1.86 -35.73
C ALA A 70 -5.13 1.83 -36.68
N GLY A 71 -3.94 1.50 -36.17
CA GLY A 71 -2.74 1.32 -36.99
C GLY A 71 -2.87 0.18 -38.00
N VAL A 72 -3.42 -0.97 -37.56
CA VAL A 72 -3.73 -2.09 -38.45
C VAL A 72 -4.75 -1.66 -39.52
N ALA A 73 -5.84 -0.99 -39.13
CA ALA A 73 -6.86 -0.53 -40.07
C ALA A 73 -6.31 0.48 -41.09
N ALA A 74 -5.45 1.40 -40.66
CA ALA A 74 -4.81 2.37 -41.55
C ALA A 74 -3.90 1.69 -42.58
N LEU A 75 -3.08 0.73 -42.17
CA LEU A 75 -2.25 -0.05 -43.10
C LEU A 75 -3.09 -0.95 -44.01
N ALA A 76 -4.24 -1.44 -43.52
CA ALA A 76 -5.16 -2.25 -44.30
C ALA A 76 -5.83 -1.48 -45.46
N LEU A 77 -5.72 -0.15 -45.50
CA LEU A 77 -6.16 0.66 -46.65
C LEU A 77 -5.31 0.40 -47.91
N VAL A 78 -4.06 -0.05 -47.72
CA VAL A 78 -3.09 -0.25 -48.82
C VAL A 78 -2.50 -1.66 -48.87
N LEU A 79 -2.73 -2.48 -47.84
CA LEU A 79 -2.24 -3.86 -47.71
C LEU A 79 -3.39 -4.80 -47.30
N PRO A 80 -3.29 -6.12 -47.58
CA PRO A 80 -4.24 -7.07 -47.01
C PRO A 80 -4.13 -7.09 -45.48
N VAL A 81 -5.28 -7.30 -44.80
CA VAL A 81 -5.39 -7.13 -43.34
C VAL A 81 -4.40 -8.01 -42.55
N TRP A 82 -4.08 -9.20 -43.07
CA TRP A 82 -3.13 -10.11 -42.43
C TRP A 82 -1.70 -9.57 -42.45
N ALA A 83 -1.30 -8.90 -43.54
CA ALA A 83 0.04 -8.31 -43.66
C ALA A 83 0.16 -7.06 -42.80
N ALA A 84 -0.88 -6.22 -42.78
CA ALA A 84 -0.96 -5.07 -41.87
C ALA A 84 -0.83 -5.50 -40.39
N ALA A 85 -1.60 -6.52 -39.98
CA ALA A 85 -1.52 -7.07 -38.62
C ALA A 85 -0.14 -7.64 -38.30
N ALA A 86 0.49 -8.37 -39.24
CA ALA A 86 1.84 -8.92 -39.05
C ALA A 86 2.89 -7.82 -38.86
N ILE A 87 2.84 -6.75 -39.66
CA ILE A 87 3.76 -5.62 -39.53
C ILE A 87 3.63 -4.95 -38.16
N VAL A 88 2.40 -4.62 -37.75
CA VAL A 88 2.16 -3.98 -36.45
C VAL A 88 2.61 -4.89 -35.31
N ALA A 89 2.36 -6.20 -35.39
CA ALA A 89 2.82 -7.17 -34.40
C ALA A 89 4.35 -7.18 -34.28
N VAL A 90 5.08 -7.20 -35.40
CA VAL A 90 6.56 -7.16 -35.39
C VAL A 90 7.06 -5.88 -34.71
N VAL A 91 6.48 -4.72 -35.05
CA VAL A 91 6.85 -3.44 -34.43
C VAL A 91 6.63 -3.47 -32.91
N LEU A 92 5.49 -4.00 -32.47
CA LEU A 92 5.18 -4.13 -31.04
C LEU A 92 6.12 -5.10 -30.32
N PHE A 93 6.47 -6.23 -30.94
CA PHE A 93 7.42 -7.17 -30.34
C PHE A 93 8.83 -6.59 -30.23
N VAL A 94 9.28 -5.83 -31.23
CA VAL A 94 10.57 -5.13 -31.15
C VAL A 94 10.55 -4.09 -30.03
N ALA A 95 9.52 -3.24 -29.98
CA ALA A 95 9.37 -2.24 -28.93
C ALA A 95 9.26 -2.89 -27.53
N GLY A 96 8.47 -3.95 -27.39
CA GLY A 96 8.33 -4.72 -26.17
C GLY A 96 9.62 -5.42 -25.73
N GLY A 97 10.37 -5.97 -26.69
CA GLY A 97 11.70 -6.54 -26.44
C GLY A 97 12.68 -5.49 -25.92
N ILE A 98 12.72 -4.30 -26.53
CA ILE A 98 13.55 -3.18 -26.06
C ILE A 98 13.13 -2.76 -24.65
N ALA A 99 11.84 -2.53 -24.41
CA ALA A 99 11.32 -2.16 -23.11
C ALA A 99 11.64 -3.21 -22.03
N ALA A 100 11.51 -4.50 -22.35
CA ALA A 100 11.85 -5.60 -21.45
C ALA A 100 13.36 -5.64 -21.11
N LEU A 101 14.23 -5.35 -22.07
CA LEU A 101 15.67 -5.26 -21.83
C LEU A 101 16.01 -4.10 -20.88
N PHE A 102 15.42 -2.92 -21.09
CA PHE A 102 15.62 -1.77 -20.21
C PHE A 102 15.03 -2.02 -18.81
N GLY A 103 13.82 -2.58 -18.74
CA GLY A 103 13.18 -2.94 -17.47
C GLY A 103 14.01 -3.94 -16.67
N ARG A 104 14.62 -4.93 -17.33
CA ARG A 104 15.54 -5.88 -16.68
C ARG A 104 16.79 -5.20 -16.14
N LYS A 105 17.39 -4.27 -16.89
CA LYS A 105 18.56 -3.51 -16.41
C LYS A 105 18.21 -2.68 -15.18
N GLN A 106 17.09 -1.95 -15.23
CA GLN A 106 16.64 -1.14 -14.10
C GLN A 106 16.33 -1.99 -12.87
N ALA A 107 15.68 -3.15 -13.06
CA ALA A 107 15.39 -4.08 -11.97
C ALA A 107 16.67 -4.71 -11.38
N ALA A 108 17.71 -4.93 -12.19
CA ALA A 108 19.01 -5.42 -11.72
C ALA A 108 19.83 -4.36 -10.96
N GLU A 109 19.56 -3.07 -11.19
CA GLU A 109 20.18 -1.95 -10.47
C GLU A 109 19.50 -1.63 -9.14
N ILE A 110 18.33 -2.20 -8.85
CA ILE A 110 17.69 -2.07 -7.54
C ILE A 110 18.61 -2.76 -6.52
N ALA A 111 19.22 -1.97 -5.64
CA ALA A 111 20.11 -2.47 -4.62
C ALA A 111 19.43 -3.61 -3.83
N PRO A 112 20.14 -4.70 -3.51
CA PRO A 112 19.61 -5.74 -2.65
C PRO A 112 19.05 -5.10 -1.37
N PRO A 113 17.94 -5.62 -0.81
CA PRO A 113 17.44 -5.15 0.48
C PRO A 113 18.61 -5.15 1.48
N PRO A 114 18.73 -4.11 2.33
CA PRO A 114 19.88 -3.95 3.22
C PRO A 114 20.14 -5.25 3.98
N GLN A 115 21.38 -5.75 3.93
CA GLN A 115 21.70 -7.07 4.50
C GLN A 115 21.33 -7.14 5.99
N GLU A 116 21.43 -6.03 6.72
CA GLU A 116 20.99 -5.91 8.11
C GLU A 116 19.49 -6.24 8.29
N SER A 117 18.61 -5.81 7.37
CA SER A 117 17.18 -6.10 7.45
C SER A 117 16.88 -7.58 7.20
N VAL A 118 17.69 -8.25 6.39
CA VAL A 118 17.52 -9.68 6.10
C VAL A 118 18.12 -10.54 7.22
N GLU A 119 19.23 -10.10 7.82
CA GLU A 119 19.85 -10.74 8.98
C GLU A 119 19.00 -10.61 10.24
N SER A 120 18.40 -9.42 10.50
CA SER A 120 17.52 -9.23 11.65
C SER A 120 16.28 -10.12 11.56
N ILE A 121 15.65 -10.21 10.39
CA ILE A 121 14.49 -11.12 10.18
C ILE A 121 14.90 -12.58 10.35
N LYS A 122 16.09 -12.99 9.90
CA LYS A 122 16.59 -14.36 10.10
C LYS A 122 16.88 -14.65 11.58
N ALA A 123 17.42 -13.69 12.32
CA ALA A 123 17.66 -13.81 13.75
C ALA A 123 16.33 -13.95 14.50
N ASP A 124 15.35 -13.10 14.21
CA ASP A 124 14.02 -13.13 14.82
C ASP A 124 13.30 -14.46 14.56
N ILE A 125 13.36 -14.98 13.32
CA ILE A 125 12.76 -16.29 12.98
C ILE A 125 13.47 -17.42 13.74
N LYS A 126 14.79 -17.33 13.92
CA LYS A 126 15.57 -18.35 14.62
C LYS A 126 15.23 -18.37 16.11
N GLU A 127 15.11 -17.20 16.72
CA GLU A 127 14.75 -17.05 18.14
C GLU A 127 13.32 -17.55 18.41
N VAL A 128 12.36 -17.23 17.55
CA VAL A 128 10.98 -17.76 17.65
C VAL A 128 10.94 -19.28 17.46
N LYS A 129 11.82 -19.84 16.62
CA LYS A 129 11.89 -21.30 16.39
C LYS A 129 12.53 -22.03 17.56
N GLU A 130 13.57 -21.46 18.17
CA GLU A 130 14.21 -22.00 19.38
C GLU A 130 13.26 -21.93 20.58
N ALA A 131 12.51 -20.85 20.75
CA ALA A 131 11.49 -20.71 21.80
C ALA A 131 10.29 -21.67 21.67
N ARG A 132 10.10 -22.29 20.50
CA ARG A 132 9.04 -23.29 20.26
C ARG A 132 9.49 -24.74 20.49
N HIS A 133 10.81 -24.97 20.57
CA HIS A 133 11.40 -26.29 20.72
C HIS A 133 12.07 -26.53 22.08
N GLY A 134 12.13 -25.52 22.97
CA GLY A 134 12.42 -25.66 24.40
C GLY A 134 11.14 -25.67 25.22
#